data_AF-A0A2E4BU20-F1
#
_entry.id   AF-A0A2E4BU20-F1
#
_cell.length_a   1.000
_cell.length_b   1.000
_cell.length_c   1.000
_cell.angle_alpha   90.00
_cell.angle_beta   90.00
_cell.angle_gamma   90.00
#
_symmetry.space_group_name_H-M   'P 1'
#
loop_
_entity.id
_entity.type
_entity.pdbx_description
1 polymer ?
#
loop_
_entity_poly.entity_id
_entity_poly.type
_entity_poly.pdbx_seq_one_letter_code
_entity_poly.pdbx_strand_id
1 'polypeptide(L)'
;MGFPPSERNVSRSSRARNFHDYPHVASYVSNVLKNSHNEALDKARWQSAVKEAQNRGLDRSEQKKTVRKLRQYKFGKARRHPVKHAQVLLNETSLRFSEIAQITGLNVYQVVTIKLQLREAA
;
A
#
# COMPACT_ATOMS: atom_id res chain seq x y z
N MET A 1 -9.73 -20.00 -84.90
CA MET A 1 -8.38 -19.42 -84.70
C MET A 1 -8.37 -18.68 -83.36
N GLY A 2 -7.94 -19.33 -82.28
CA GLY A 2 -7.88 -18.73 -80.94
C GLY A 2 -6.46 -18.86 -80.40
N PHE A 3 -5.85 -17.73 -80.05
CA PHE A 3 -4.52 -17.69 -79.43
C PHE A 3 -4.60 -18.12 -77.96
N PRO A 4 -3.69 -18.96 -77.43
CA PRO A 4 -3.69 -19.31 -76.02
C PRO A 4 -3.11 -18.16 -75.17
N PRO A 5 -3.58 -17.96 -73.92
CA PRO A 5 -3.01 -16.97 -73.02
C PRO A 5 -1.64 -17.44 -72.49
N SER A 6 -0.68 -16.52 -72.45
CA SER A 6 0.68 -16.77 -71.98
C SER A 6 0.74 -16.90 -70.45
N GLU A 7 1.24 -18.04 -69.97
CA GLU A 7 1.55 -18.25 -68.56
C GLU A 7 2.80 -17.43 -68.17
N ARG A 8 2.58 -16.31 -67.47
CA ARG A 8 3.65 -15.61 -66.75
C ARG A 8 4.06 -16.43 -65.54
N ASN A 9 5.14 -17.20 -65.67
CA ASN A 9 5.83 -17.83 -64.56
C ASN A 9 6.41 -16.78 -63.60
N VAL A 10 5.73 -16.53 -62.48
CA VAL A 10 6.27 -15.73 -61.38
C VAL A 10 7.11 -16.66 -60.51
N SER A 11 8.39 -16.79 -60.85
CA SER A 11 9.35 -17.56 -60.05
C SER A 11 9.58 -16.84 -58.71
N ARG A 12 8.79 -17.20 -57.69
CA ARG A 12 9.04 -16.78 -56.30
C ARG A 12 10.26 -17.56 -55.79
N SER A 13 11.44 -17.00 -56.01
CA SER A 13 12.67 -17.44 -55.34
C SER A 13 12.50 -17.28 -53.83
N SER A 14 12.14 -18.36 -53.14
CA SER A 14 12.19 -18.45 -51.69
C SER A 14 13.65 -18.67 -51.27
N ARG A 15 14.47 -17.62 -51.37
CA ARG A 15 15.78 -17.58 -50.74
C ARG A 15 15.56 -17.60 -49.23
N ALA A 16 15.76 -18.75 -48.60
CA ALA A 16 15.75 -18.88 -47.15
C ALA A 16 16.77 -17.87 -46.59
N ARG A 17 16.28 -16.81 -45.95
CA ARG A 17 17.13 -15.81 -45.33
C ARG A 17 17.66 -16.40 -44.04
N ASN A 18 18.98 -16.53 -43.92
CA ASN A 18 19.59 -17.06 -42.71
C ASN A 18 19.65 -15.95 -41.67
N PHE A 19 19.44 -16.27 -40.39
CA PHE A 19 19.53 -15.28 -39.29
C PHE A 19 20.89 -14.57 -39.22
N HIS A 20 21.91 -15.15 -39.83
CA HIS A 20 23.25 -14.57 -39.99
C HIS A 20 23.26 -13.32 -40.90
N ASP A 21 22.29 -13.20 -41.82
CA ASP A 21 22.20 -12.09 -42.78
C ASP A 21 21.72 -10.78 -42.12
N TYR A 22 21.24 -10.84 -40.87
CA TYR A 22 20.72 -9.70 -40.11
C TYR A 22 21.29 -9.64 -38.68
N PRO A 23 22.55 -9.22 -38.51
CA PRO A 23 23.24 -9.24 -37.21
C PRO A 23 22.57 -8.36 -36.15
N HIS A 24 21.88 -7.29 -36.58
CA HIS A 24 21.13 -6.40 -35.67
C HIS A 24 19.89 -7.07 -35.06
N VAL A 25 19.23 -7.99 -35.78
CA VAL A 25 18.08 -8.74 -35.28
C VAL A 25 18.54 -9.81 -34.30
N ALA A 26 19.63 -10.50 -34.62
CA ALA A 26 20.21 -11.51 -33.75
C ALA A 26 20.70 -10.93 -32.41
N SER A 27 21.33 -9.75 -32.44
CA SER A 27 21.77 -9.05 -31.22
C SER A 27 20.59 -8.57 -30.37
N TYR A 28 19.53 -8.03 -31.00
CA TYR A 28 18.32 -7.61 -30.31
C TYR A 28 17.64 -8.79 -29.59
N VAL A 29 17.43 -9.91 -30.29
CA VAL A 29 16.82 -11.12 -29.71
C VAL A 29 17.65 -11.65 -28.54
N SER A 30 18.98 -11.72 -28.70
CA SER A 30 19.90 -12.11 -27.63
C SER A 30 19.79 -11.21 -26.39
N ASN A 31 19.68 -9.90 -26.59
CA ASN A 31 19.53 -8.94 -25.49
C ASN A 31 18.17 -9.08 -24.79
N VAL A 32 17.08 -9.30 -25.52
CA VAL A 32 15.74 -9.53 -24.93
C VAL A 32 15.75 -10.81 -24.09
N LEU A 33 16.36 -11.89 -24.57
CA LEU A 33 16.51 -13.14 -23.83
C LEU A 33 17.31 -12.93 -22.54
N LYS A 34 18.45 -12.25 -22.62
CA LYS A 34 19.28 -11.93 -21.45
C LYS A 34 18.52 -11.09 -20.43
N ASN A 35 17.79 -10.07 -20.87
CA ASN A 35 16.99 -9.22 -19.99
C ASN A 35 15.89 -10.02 -19.29
N SER A 36 15.15 -10.84 -20.03
CA SER A 36 14.10 -11.70 -19.45
C SER A 36 14.65 -12.68 -18.41
N HIS A 37 15.85 -13.22 -18.65
CA HIS A 37 16.54 -14.09 -17.70
C HIS A 37 16.93 -13.33 -16.43
N ASN A 38 17.52 -12.14 -16.58
CA ASN A 38 17.91 -11.29 -15.45
C ASN A 38 16.70 -10.89 -14.61
N GLU A 39 15.58 -10.52 -15.24
CA GLU A 39 14.33 -10.20 -14.56
C GLU A 39 13.78 -11.41 -13.78
N ALA A 40 13.88 -12.62 -14.33
CA ALA A 40 13.46 -13.83 -13.65
C ALA A 40 14.33 -14.13 -12.42
N LEU A 41 15.64 -13.95 -12.53
CA LEU A 41 16.58 -14.11 -11.42
C LEU A 41 16.32 -13.09 -10.30
N ASP A 42 16.11 -11.82 -10.66
CA ASP A 42 15.84 -10.77 -9.68
C ASP A 42 14.49 -10.97 -8.99
N LYS A 43 13.47 -11.42 -9.71
CA LYS A 43 12.19 -11.83 -9.12
C LYS A 43 12.38 -12.98 -8.12
N ALA A 44 13.16 -13.99 -8.47
CA ALA A 44 13.42 -15.13 -7.58
C ALA A 44 14.12 -14.68 -6.28
N ARG A 45 15.13 -13.81 -6.39
CA ARG A 45 15.85 -13.23 -5.24
C ARG A 45 14.94 -12.39 -4.34
N TRP A 46 14.08 -11.58 -4.95
CA TRP A 46 13.12 -10.77 -4.20
C TRP A 46 12.12 -11.66 -3.45
N GLN A 47 11.57 -12.68 -4.12
CA GLN A 47 10.62 -13.61 -3.50
C GLN A 47 11.24 -14.39 -2.33
N SER A 48 12.50 -14.83 -2.45
CA SER A 48 13.18 -15.51 -1.35
C SER A 48 13.38 -14.59 -0.15
N ALA A 49 13.81 -13.35 -0.38
CA ALA A 49 14.02 -12.36 0.67
C ALA A 49 12.70 -11.98 1.38
N VAL A 50 11.61 -11.81 0.63
CA VAL A 50 10.28 -11.55 1.20
C VAL A 50 9.80 -12.72 2.05
N LYS A 51 9.94 -13.95 1.55
CA LYS A 51 9.54 -15.16 2.29
C LYS A 51 10.34 -15.33 3.58
N GLU A 52 11.64 -15.06 3.54
CA GLU A 52 12.50 -15.08 4.73
C GLU A 52 12.08 -14.01 5.76
N ALA A 53 11.78 -12.79 5.31
CA ALA A 53 11.29 -11.73 6.18
C ALA A 53 9.93 -12.07 6.82
N GLN A 54 9.03 -12.71 6.07
CA GLN A 54 7.75 -13.22 6.58
C GLN A 54 7.95 -14.30 7.63
N ASN A 55 8.82 -15.29 7.37
CA ASN A 55 9.14 -16.35 8.33
C ASN A 55 9.73 -15.80 9.65
N ARG A 56 10.48 -14.69 9.58
CA ARG A 56 11.00 -13.98 10.75
C ARG A 56 9.97 -13.10 11.46
N GLY A 57 8.75 -12.97 10.94
CA GLY A 57 7.72 -12.09 11.49
C GLY A 57 8.05 -10.59 11.37
N LEU A 58 9.00 -10.24 10.49
CA LEU A 58 9.49 -8.87 10.28
C LEU A 58 8.68 -8.09 9.24
N ASP A 59 7.62 -8.69 8.70
CA ASP A 59 6.71 -8.01 7.78
C ASP A 59 5.92 -6.92 8.50
N ARG A 60 6.35 -5.66 8.30
CA ARG A 60 5.71 -4.45 8.85
C ARG A 60 4.25 -4.31 8.41
N SER A 61 3.85 -4.89 7.28
CA SER A 61 2.48 -4.79 6.79
C SER A 61 1.50 -5.60 7.65
N GLU A 62 1.91 -6.79 8.07
CA GLU A 62 1.16 -7.65 9.00
C GLU A 62 1.14 -7.08 10.42
N GLN A 63 2.27 -6.54 10.89
CA GLN A 63 2.33 -5.85 12.21
C GLN A 63 1.39 -4.62 12.27
N LYS A 64 1.26 -3.85 11.17
CA LYS A 64 0.38 -2.68 11.14
C LYS A 64 -1.10 -3.05 11.18
N LYS A 65 -1.50 -4.19 10.62
CA LYS A 65 -2.89 -4.67 10.66
C LYS A 65 -3.33 -5.03 12.09
N THR A 66 -2.46 -5.66 12.87
CA THR A 66 -2.74 -6.05 14.26
C THR A 66 -2.69 -4.85 15.21
N VAL A 67 -1.68 -3.98 15.08
CA VAL A 67 -1.47 -2.84 15.99
C VAL A 67 -2.54 -1.74 15.84
N ARG A 68 -3.15 -1.59 14.66
CA ARG A 68 -4.19 -0.57 14.43
C ARG A 68 -5.45 -0.78 15.27
N LYS A 69 -5.74 -1.99 15.75
CA LYS A 69 -6.95 -2.26 16.56
C LYS A 69 -6.82 -1.88 18.05
N LEU A 70 -5.61 -1.63 18.56
CA LEU A 70 -5.38 -1.55 20.02
C LEU A 70 -4.39 -0.46 20.44
N ARG A 71 -4.33 0.69 19.76
CA ARG A 71 -3.70 1.88 20.39
C ARG A 71 -4.63 2.40 21.48
N GLN A 72 -4.66 1.69 22.61
CA GLN A 72 -5.13 2.25 23.87
C GLN A 72 -4.20 3.42 24.18
N TYR A 73 -4.74 4.63 24.10
CA TYR A 73 -3.99 5.85 24.36
C TYR A 73 -3.57 5.84 25.84
N LYS A 74 -2.35 5.38 26.12
CA LYS A 74 -1.81 5.36 27.48
C LYS A 74 -1.38 6.77 27.85
N PHE A 75 -2.28 7.51 28.48
CA PHE A 75 -1.96 8.83 29.02
C PHE A 75 -1.05 8.69 30.25
N GLY A 76 0.06 9.42 30.30
CA GLY A 76 1.08 9.35 31.37
C GLY A 76 0.57 9.78 32.75
N LYS A 77 1.33 9.44 33.81
CA LYS A 77 0.95 9.59 35.23
C LYS A 77 0.81 11.04 35.74
N ALA A 78 1.31 12.04 35.01
CA ALA A 78 1.24 13.45 35.39
C ALA A 78 -0.03 14.13 34.84
N ARG A 79 -1.22 13.68 35.26
CA ARG A 79 -2.50 14.26 34.79
C ARG A 79 -3.16 15.08 35.88
N ARG A 80 -3.65 16.26 35.48
CA ARG A 80 -4.65 17.03 36.24
C ARG A 80 -5.84 16.11 36.58
N HIS A 81 -6.44 16.29 37.76
CA HIS A 81 -7.62 15.51 38.16
C HIS A 81 -8.70 15.54 37.06
N PRO A 82 -9.21 14.38 36.60
CA PRO A 82 -10.00 14.29 35.37
C PRO A 82 -11.26 15.15 35.40
N VAL A 83 -11.93 15.27 36.56
CA VAL A 83 -13.11 16.13 36.73
C VAL A 83 -12.76 17.61 36.59
N LYS A 84 -11.68 18.06 37.23
CA LYS A 84 -11.22 19.47 37.12
C LYS A 84 -10.77 19.78 35.70
N HIS A 85 -10.13 18.81 35.04
CA HIS A 85 -9.74 18.94 33.65
C HIS A 85 -10.96 19.02 32.71
N ALA A 86 -11.98 18.20 32.94
CA ALA A 86 -13.24 18.25 32.17
C ALA A 86 -13.96 19.60 32.36
N GLN A 87 -14.04 20.11 33.59
CA GLN A 87 -14.64 21.41 33.89
C GLN A 87 -13.96 22.55 33.13
N VAL A 88 -12.63 22.57 33.14
CA VAL A 88 -11.83 23.55 32.38
C VAL A 88 -12.12 23.45 30.89
N LEU A 89 -12.11 22.25 30.31
CA LEU A 89 -12.41 22.05 28.90
C LEU A 89 -13.84 22.46 28.53
N LEU A 90 -14.82 22.18 29.38
CA LEU A 90 -16.21 22.57 29.16
C LEU A 90 -16.44 24.08 29.18
N ASN A 91 -15.65 24.82 29.95
CA ASN A 91 -15.76 26.27 30.10
C ASN A 91 -14.93 27.01 29.05
N GLU A 92 -13.75 26.53 28.73
CA GLU A 92 -12.77 27.23 27.87
C GLU A 92 -12.86 26.83 26.41
N THR A 93 -13.50 25.70 26.08
CA THR A 93 -13.51 25.15 24.72
C THR A 93 -14.91 24.81 24.22
N SER A 94 -15.07 24.76 22.90
CA SER A 94 -16.31 24.30 22.24
C SER A 94 -16.21 22.85 21.73
N LEU A 95 -15.41 22.01 22.41
CA LEU A 95 -15.21 20.61 22.04
C LEU A 95 -16.48 19.76 22.23
N ARG A 96 -16.59 18.66 21.48
CA ARG A 96 -17.67 17.68 21.67
C ARG A 96 -17.45 16.87 22.94
N PHE A 97 -18.53 16.39 23.55
CA PHE A 97 -18.44 15.59 24.78
C PHE A 97 -17.63 14.30 24.61
N SER A 98 -17.69 13.68 23.43
CA SER A 98 -16.88 12.50 23.10
C SER A 98 -15.37 12.81 23.12
N GLU A 99 -14.96 13.99 22.68
CA GLU A 99 -13.56 14.41 22.64
C GLU A 99 -13.06 14.72 24.06
N ILE A 100 -13.86 15.42 24.86
CA ILE A 100 -13.54 15.70 26.27
C ILE A 100 -13.42 14.39 27.06
N ALA A 101 -14.32 13.42 26.83
CA ALA A 101 -14.27 12.10 27.43
C ALA A 101 -12.97 11.36 27.08
N GLN A 102 -12.54 11.40 25.81
CA GLN A 102 -11.28 10.81 25.38
C GLN A 102 -10.06 11.50 26.03
N ILE A 103 -10.05 12.84 26.10
CA ILE A 103 -8.93 13.62 26.66
C ILE A 103 -8.81 13.43 28.17
N THR A 104 -9.93 13.30 28.89
CA THR A 104 -9.94 13.20 30.36
C THR A 104 -9.94 11.76 30.85
N GLY A 105 -10.33 10.80 30.00
CA GLY A 105 -10.54 9.40 30.39
C GLY A 105 -11.84 9.17 31.14
N LEU A 106 -12.77 10.13 31.12
CA LEU A 106 -14.11 9.99 31.69
C LEU A 106 -15.08 9.36 30.69
N ASN A 107 -16.17 8.79 31.18
CA ASN A 107 -17.29 8.41 30.34
C ASN A 107 -18.03 9.68 29.86
N VAL A 108 -18.53 9.67 28.62
CA VAL A 108 -19.33 10.76 28.03
C VAL A 108 -20.46 11.20 28.95
N TYR A 109 -21.18 10.27 29.59
CA TYR A 109 -22.27 10.61 30.51
C TYR A 109 -21.77 11.37 31.75
N GLN A 110 -20.59 11.04 32.27
CA GLN A 110 -19.98 11.77 33.39
C GLN A 110 -19.63 13.21 32.97
N VAL A 111 -19.14 13.40 31.75
CA VAL A 111 -18.87 14.75 31.21
C VAL A 111 -20.16 15.57 31.10
N VAL A 112 -21.26 14.94 30.65
CA VAL A 112 -22.58 15.59 30.60
C VAL A 112 -23.08 15.96 32.00
N THR A 113 -22.95 15.06 32.98
CA THR A 113 -23.31 15.34 34.38
C THR A 113 -22.54 16.55 34.91
N ILE A 114 -21.23 16.62 34.67
CA ILE A 114 -20.40 17.78 35.07
C ILE A 114 -20.93 19.06 34.41
N LYS A 115 -21.27 19.03 33.12
CA LYS A 115 -21.85 20.19 32.43
C LYS A 115 -23.18 20.65 33.04
N LEU A 116 -24.04 19.70 33.44
CA LEU A 116 -25.30 20.02 34.11
C LEU A 116 -25.05 20.66 35.47
N GLN A 117 -24.16 20.10 36.29
CA GLN A 117 -23.77 20.67 37.58
C GLN A 117 -23.20 22.09 37.46
N LEU A 118 -22.42 22.37 36.42
CA LEU A 118 -21.90 23.72 36.17
C LEU A 118 -22.99 24.73 35.80
N ARG A 119 -24.09 24.28 35.22
CA ARG A 119 -25.25 25.15 34.93
C ARG A 119 -26.09 25.43 36.16
N GLU A 120 -26.17 24.47 37.08
CA GLU A 120 -26.89 24.65 38.35
C GLU A 120 -26.13 25.56 39.32
N ALA A 121 -24.80 25.58 39.25
CA ALA A 121 -23.95 26.39 40.11
C ALA A 121 -23.72 27.84 39.61
N ALA A 122 -24.24 28.19 38.42
CA ALA A 122 -24.09 29.51 37.79
C ALA A 122 -25.35 30.35 37.98
#